data_AF-A0A378F6J4-F1
#
_entry.id   AF-A0A378F6J4-F1
#
_cell.length_a   1.000
_cell.length_b   1.000
_cell.length_c   1.000
_cell.angle_alpha   90.00
_cell.angle_beta   90.00
_cell.angle_gamma   90.00
#
_symmetry.space_group_name_H-M   'P 1'
#
loop_
_entity.id
_entity.type
_entity.pdbx_description
1 polymer ?
#
loop_
_entity_poly.entity_id
_entity_poly.type
_entity_poly.pdbx_seq_one_letter_code
_entity_poly.pdbx_strand_id
1 'polypeptide(L)'
;MKHKPQMMKMRWLSAAVMLSLCTSSAWAFSIDDVAKEAKTLAGKGYEAPKSNLPSAFRDMKYADYQQIQFNHDKAYWNNQKTPFKLEFYHQGMYFDTPVTINEVTATSVRKIKYSPDYFNFGNVQHDKDTVKDLGFAGFKVLYPINSKDKNDEIVSMLGASYFRVLGQGQVYGLSARGLAIDTALPSGEEFPRFREFWIERPKASDKRLTIYALLDSPRATGAYRFVIMPGRDTVVDVQSKVYLRDKVGKLGVAPLTSMFLFGSNQPSPALNYRPALHDSNGLSILAGNGEWDLASAEQPETPCR
;
A
#
# COMPACT_ATOMS: atom_id res chain seq x y z
N MET A 1 88.14 -34.42 13.85
CA MET A 1 87.91 -33.05 14.36
C MET A 1 86.87 -32.35 13.49
N LYS A 2 85.96 -31.61 14.16
CA LYS A 2 84.83 -30.79 13.67
C LYS A 2 83.53 -31.55 13.33
N HIS A 3 82.72 -31.71 14.39
CA HIS A 3 81.27 -31.86 14.31
C HIS A 3 80.61 -30.53 13.88
N LYS A 4 79.52 -30.63 13.10
CA LYS A 4 78.28 -29.87 13.35
C LYS A 4 77.07 -30.58 12.68
N PRO A 5 75.85 -30.48 13.26
CA PRO A 5 74.74 -31.39 12.98
C PRO A 5 73.58 -30.74 12.19
N GLN A 6 72.58 -31.59 11.89
CA GLN A 6 71.13 -31.30 11.89
C GLN A 6 70.52 -30.55 10.67
N MET A 7 69.62 -31.21 9.93
CA MET A 7 68.15 -31.14 10.15
C MET A 7 67.36 -31.65 8.92
N MET A 8 66.62 -32.71 9.16
CA MET A 8 65.41 -33.11 8.45
C MET A 8 64.35 -32.00 8.57
N LYS A 9 63.61 -31.68 7.48
CA LYS A 9 62.12 -31.67 7.45
C LYS A 9 61.49 -30.98 6.23
N MET A 10 60.39 -31.62 5.83
CA MET A 10 59.13 -31.10 5.30
C MET A 10 59.06 -30.56 3.87
N ARG A 11 58.57 -31.45 2.99
CA ARG A 11 57.71 -31.12 1.86
C ARG A 11 56.56 -30.21 2.31
N TRP A 12 56.32 -29.11 1.61
CA TRP A 12 55.03 -28.42 1.59
C TRP A 12 54.60 -28.31 0.12
N LEU A 13 53.69 -29.19 -0.30
CA LEU A 13 52.89 -28.95 -1.49
C LEU A 13 51.85 -27.88 -1.13
N SER A 14 51.99 -26.69 -1.68
CA SER A 14 50.96 -25.66 -1.63
C SER A 14 49.86 -26.00 -2.62
N ALA A 15 48.78 -26.63 -2.15
CA ALA A 15 47.52 -26.71 -2.90
C ALA A 15 46.75 -25.40 -2.69
N ALA A 16 46.73 -24.54 -3.70
CA ALA A 16 45.89 -23.35 -3.72
C ALA A 16 44.45 -23.76 -4.02
N VAL A 17 43.61 -23.85 -2.99
CA VAL A 17 42.16 -23.98 -3.14
C VAL A 17 41.61 -22.59 -3.47
N MET A 18 41.36 -22.32 -4.75
CA MET A 18 40.53 -21.19 -5.17
C MET A 18 39.07 -21.50 -4.83
N LEU A 19 38.60 -20.96 -3.70
CA LEU A 19 37.17 -20.91 -3.38
C LEU A 19 36.53 -19.84 -4.29
N SER A 20 36.07 -20.25 -5.47
CA SER A 20 35.18 -19.45 -6.29
C SER A 20 33.85 -19.30 -5.55
N LEU A 21 33.69 -18.19 -4.83
CA LEU A 21 32.39 -17.73 -4.36
C LEU A 21 31.55 -17.38 -5.60
N CYS A 22 30.83 -18.37 -6.11
CA CYS A 22 29.61 -18.10 -6.88
C CYS A 22 28.65 -17.42 -5.91
N THR A 23 28.71 -16.09 -5.83
CA THR A 23 27.61 -15.30 -5.28
C THR A 23 26.42 -15.56 -6.20
N SER A 24 25.58 -16.51 -5.81
CA SER A 24 24.24 -16.63 -6.35
C SER A 24 23.63 -15.25 -6.26
N SER A 25 23.43 -14.58 -7.39
CA SER A 25 22.58 -13.40 -7.45
C SER A 25 21.20 -13.87 -7.02
N ALA A 26 20.91 -13.76 -5.72
CA ALA A 26 19.56 -13.93 -5.22
C ALA A 26 18.71 -12.93 -6.01
N TRP A 27 17.73 -13.42 -6.75
CA TRP A 27 16.77 -12.62 -7.49
C TRP A 27 15.94 -11.82 -6.48
N ALA A 28 16.48 -10.72 -5.98
CA ALA A 28 15.81 -9.85 -5.05
C ALA A 28 14.83 -8.97 -5.82
N PHE A 29 13.53 -9.23 -5.64
CA PHE A 29 12.48 -8.38 -6.20
C PHE A 29 12.62 -6.96 -5.68
N SER A 30 12.49 -5.99 -6.57
CA SER A 30 12.82 -4.59 -6.31
C SER A 30 11.83 -3.64 -7.00
N ILE A 31 11.98 -2.34 -6.73
CA ILE A 31 11.22 -1.30 -7.45
C ILE A 31 11.53 -1.31 -8.95
N ASP A 32 12.70 -1.78 -9.37
CA ASP A 32 13.10 -1.80 -10.79
C ASP A 32 12.30 -2.81 -11.60
N ASP A 33 11.89 -3.93 -10.99
CA ASP A 33 11.02 -4.92 -11.61
C ASP A 33 9.65 -4.29 -11.91
N VAL A 34 9.08 -3.58 -10.94
CA VAL A 34 7.81 -2.86 -11.09
C VAL A 34 7.96 -1.68 -12.06
N ALA A 35 9.09 -0.98 -12.03
CA ALA A 35 9.37 0.15 -12.91
C ALA A 35 9.50 -0.26 -14.37
N LYS A 36 10.06 -1.44 -14.63
CA LYS A 36 10.10 -2.04 -15.97
C LYS A 36 8.68 -2.29 -16.49
N GLU A 37 7.79 -2.81 -15.63
CA GLU A 37 6.40 -3.03 -15.99
C GLU A 37 5.65 -1.71 -16.22
N ALA A 38 5.76 -0.74 -15.30
CA ALA A 38 5.17 0.59 -15.44
C ALA A 38 5.62 1.27 -16.74
N LYS A 39 6.93 1.25 -17.05
CA LYS A 39 7.47 1.81 -18.29
C LYS A 39 6.92 1.12 -19.53
N THR A 40 6.73 -0.21 -19.48
CA THR A 40 6.10 -0.96 -20.56
C THR A 40 4.65 -0.55 -20.76
N LEU A 41 3.88 -0.38 -19.67
CA LEU A 41 2.50 0.09 -19.71
C LEU A 41 2.37 1.53 -20.22
N ALA A 42 3.34 2.40 -19.93
CA ALA A 42 3.38 3.77 -20.45
C ALA A 42 3.66 3.82 -21.97
N GLY A 43 4.32 2.79 -22.52
CA GLY A 43 4.61 2.68 -23.95
C GLY A 43 3.46 2.16 -24.82
N LYS A 44 2.29 1.84 -24.23
CA LYS A 44 1.11 1.35 -24.95
C LYS A 44 -0.15 2.12 -24.56
N GLY A 45 -1.21 2.01 -25.36
CA GLY A 45 -2.52 2.59 -25.06
C GLY A 45 -3.08 2.10 -23.72
N TYR A 46 -3.79 2.98 -23.00
CA TYR A 46 -4.43 2.60 -21.74
C TYR A 46 -5.58 1.62 -21.96
N GLU A 47 -5.60 0.55 -21.18
CA GLU A 47 -6.67 -0.44 -21.16
C GLU A 47 -7.49 -0.26 -19.88
N ALA A 48 -8.66 0.34 -20.01
CA ALA A 48 -9.56 0.53 -18.88
C ALA A 48 -9.92 -0.83 -18.24
N PRO A 49 -9.85 -0.96 -16.90
CA PRO A 49 -10.22 -2.21 -16.25
C PRO A 49 -11.71 -2.47 -16.46
N LYS A 50 -12.05 -3.71 -16.79
CA LYS A 50 -13.44 -4.15 -16.93
C LYS A 50 -13.92 -4.70 -15.61
N SER A 51 -15.11 -4.26 -15.17
CA SER A 51 -15.76 -4.83 -14.00
C SER A 51 -16.01 -6.31 -14.20
N ASN A 52 -15.58 -7.13 -13.24
CA ASN A 52 -15.93 -8.55 -13.13
C ASN A 52 -17.04 -8.78 -12.09
N LEU A 53 -17.59 -7.70 -11.51
CA LEU A 53 -18.52 -7.78 -10.39
C LEU A 53 -19.94 -8.13 -10.88
N PRO A 54 -20.55 -9.22 -10.42
CA PRO A 54 -21.95 -9.52 -10.70
C PRO A 54 -22.90 -8.43 -10.18
N SER A 55 -24.08 -8.29 -10.81
CA SER A 55 -25.08 -7.29 -10.41
C SER A 55 -25.45 -7.37 -8.93
N ALA A 56 -25.55 -8.59 -8.37
CA ALA A 56 -25.84 -8.81 -6.96
C ALA A 56 -24.90 -8.06 -6.01
N PHE A 57 -23.61 -7.92 -6.37
CA PHE A 57 -22.63 -7.18 -5.58
C PHE A 57 -22.44 -5.74 -6.05
N ARG A 58 -22.69 -5.44 -7.33
CA ARG A 58 -22.60 -4.08 -7.87
C ARG A 58 -23.71 -3.19 -7.32
N ASP A 59 -24.93 -3.71 -7.28
CA ASP A 59 -26.14 -2.96 -6.93
C ASP A 59 -26.47 -3.06 -5.43
N MET A 60 -25.58 -3.69 -4.65
CA MET A 60 -25.78 -3.89 -3.22
C MET A 60 -25.74 -2.56 -2.45
N LYS A 61 -26.53 -2.48 -1.38
CA LYS A 61 -26.54 -1.30 -0.51
C LYS A 61 -25.36 -1.36 0.45
N TYR A 62 -24.94 -0.19 0.95
CA TYR A 62 -23.85 -0.07 1.92
C TYR A 62 -24.05 -0.95 3.16
N ALA A 63 -25.28 -1.05 3.67
CA ALA A 63 -25.61 -1.89 4.82
C ALA A 63 -25.37 -3.39 4.55
N ASP A 64 -25.57 -3.86 3.33
CA ASP A 64 -25.27 -5.24 2.94
C ASP A 64 -23.76 -5.43 2.80
N TYR A 65 -23.06 -4.46 2.22
CA TYR A 65 -21.60 -4.53 2.08
C TYR A 65 -20.88 -4.58 3.43
N GLN A 66 -21.37 -3.85 4.45
CA GLN A 66 -20.82 -3.91 5.80
C GLN A 66 -20.97 -5.27 6.50
N GLN A 67 -21.89 -6.12 6.05
CA GLN A 67 -22.03 -7.48 6.56
C GLN A 67 -20.94 -8.41 6.02
N ILE A 68 -20.32 -8.06 4.88
CA ILE A 68 -19.18 -8.80 4.34
C ILE A 68 -17.93 -8.44 5.14
N GLN A 69 -17.55 -9.33 6.05
CA GLN A 69 -16.42 -9.13 6.95
C GLN A 69 -15.33 -10.15 6.69
N PHE A 70 -14.08 -9.72 6.83
CA PHE A 70 -12.97 -10.66 6.76
C PHE A 70 -13.00 -11.62 7.97
N ASN A 71 -12.74 -12.90 7.73
CA ASN A 71 -12.56 -13.87 8.79
C ASN A 71 -11.16 -13.73 9.39
N HIS A 72 -11.06 -13.07 10.54
CA HIS A 72 -9.79 -12.76 11.22
C HIS A 72 -8.90 -13.99 11.50
N ASP A 73 -9.48 -15.19 11.69
CA ASP A 73 -8.70 -16.43 11.86
C ASP A 73 -7.89 -16.79 10.61
N LYS A 74 -8.33 -16.31 9.45
CA LYS A 74 -7.70 -16.52 8.14
C LYS A 74 -6.77 -15.38 7.72
N ALA A 75 -6.36 -14.51 8.64
CA ALA A 75 -5.38 -13.47 8.33
C ALA A 75 -4.14 -14.09 7.66
N TYR A 76 -3.69 -13.46 6.57
CA TYR A 76 -2.49 -13.92 5.90
C TYR A 76 -1.30 -13.79 6.86
N TRP A 77 -0.43 -14.79 6.86
CA TRP A 77 0.66 -14.96 7.82
C TRP A 77 0.24 -15.22 9.27
N ASN A 78 -1.02 -15.57 9.57
CA ASN A 78 -1.42 -15.94 10.93
C ASN A 78 -0.53 -17.06 11.50
N ASN A 79 -0.23 -18.07 10.68
CA ASN A 79 0.61 -19.22 11.03
C ASN A 79 2.12 -19.00 10.79
N GLN A 80 2.55 -17.77 10.49
CA GLN A 80 3.96 -17.44 10.27
C GLN A 80 4.52 -16.68 11.46
N LYS A 81 5.80 -16.90 11.77
CA LYS A 81 6.54 -16.17 12.79
C LYS A 81 6.88 -14.77 12.27
N THR A 82 5.92 -13.85 12.35
CA THR A 82 6.04 -12.43 12.00
C THR A 82 5.01 -11.62 12.79
N PRO A 83 5.34 -10.39 13.24
CA PRO A 83 4.38 -9.49 13.86
C PRO A 83 3.36 -8.91 12.86
N PHE A 84 3.65 -8.91 11.56
CA PHE A 84 2.73 -8.40 10.55
C PHE A 84 1.75 -9.47 10.09
N LYS A 85 0.48 -9.09 9.93
CA LYS A 85 -0.56 -9.88 9.26
C LYS A 85 -1.18 -9.08 8.13
N LEU A 86 -1.79 -9.76 7.17
CA LEU A 86 -2.61 -9.11 6.14
C LEU A 86 -4.04 -9.60 6.21
N GLU A 87 -4.97 -8.70 5.98
CA GLU A 87 -6.35 -9.05 5.67
C GLU A 87 -6.75 -8.38 4.37
N PHE A 88 -7.79 -8.90 3.74
CA PHE A 88 -8.19 -8.47 2.41
C PHE A 88 -9.57 -7.84 2.42
N TYR A 89 -9.82 -6.91 1.50
CA TYR A 89 -11.15 -6.37 1.25
C TYR A 89 -11.82 -7.14 0.11
N HIS A 90 -13.12 -7.42 0.28
CA HIS A 90 -13.94 -8.05 -0.75
C HIS A 90 -14.36 -7.01 -1.80
N GLN A 91 -14.59 -7.43 -3.04
CA GLN A 91 -15.22 -6.56 -4.06
C GLN A 91 -16.69 -6.30 -3.73
N GLY A 92 -17.23 -5.17 -4.18
CA GLY A 92 -18.63 -4.81 -3.89
C GLY A 92 -18.89 -3.32 -4.07
N MET A 93 -20.13 -2.97 -4.38
CA MET A 93 -20.54 -1.61 -4.69
C MET A 93 -19.65 -1.00 -5.80
N TYR A 94 -18.92 0.06 -5.47
CA TYR A 94 -17.98 0.77 -6.34
C TYR A 94 -16.58 0.14 -6.41
N PHE A 95 -16.28 -0.90 -5.63
CA PHE A 95 -15.05 -1.69 -5.75
C PHE A 95 -15.24 -2.83 -6.75
N ASP A 96 -15.47 -2.44 -8.00
CA ASP A 96 -15.93 -3.33 -9.07
C ASP A 96 -14.79 -3.97 -9.88
N THR A 97 -13.55 -3.56 -9.61
CA THR A 97 -12.33 -4.03 -10.26
C THR A 97 -11.33 -4.49 -9.19
N PRO A 98 -10.75 -5.70 -9.33
CA PRO A 98 -9.86 -6.23 -8.31
C PRO A 98 -8.44 -5.68 -8.46
N VAL A 99 -7.68 -5.82 -7.38
CA VAL A 99 -6.23 -5.68 -7.38
C VAL A 99 -5.58 -7.06 -7.32
N THR A 100 -4.46 -7.22 -8.02
CA THR A 100 -3.62 -8.42 -7.87
C THR A 100 -2.72 -8.24 -6.66
N ILE A 101 -2.62 -9.26 -5.81
CA ILE A 101 -1.76 -9.23 -4.63
C ILE A 101 -0.81 -10.41 -4.70
N ASN A 102 0.48 -10.14 -4.60
CA ASN A 102 1.53 -11.13 -4.60
C ASN A 102 2.30 -11.08 -3.28
N GLU A 103 2.70 -12.24 -2.79
CA GLU A 103 3.69 -12.40 -1.74
C GLU A 103 5.07 -12.54 -2.38
N VAL A 104 6.04 -11.74 -1.93
CA VAL A 104 7.45 -11.92 -2.25
C VAL A 104 8.12 -12.62 -1.09
N THR A 105 8.80 -13.73 -1.39
CA THR A 105 9.64 -14.46 -0.44
C THR A 105 11.10 -14.41 -0.88
N ALA A 106 12.02 -14.91 -0.06
CA ALA A 106 13.45 -14.95 -0.38
C ALA A 106 13.78 -15.68 -1.70
N THR A 107 12.88 -16.53 -2.20
CA THR A 107 13.14 -17.39 -3.38
C THR A 107 12.07 -17.30 -4.47
N SER A 108 10.94 -16.65 -4.23
CA SER A 108 9.82 -16.68 -5.17
C SER A 108 8.84 -15.52 -4.98
N VAL A 109 8.16 -15.15 -6.07
CA VAL A 109 6.98 -14.29 -6.08
C VAL A 109 5.76 -15.19 -6.32
N ARG A 110 4.76 -15.13 -5.43
CA ARG A 110 3.56 -15.97 -5.52
C ARG A 110 2.30 -15.13 -5.41
N LYS A 111 1.37 -15.31 -6.35
CA LYS A 111 0.05 -14.69 -6.27
C LYS A 111 -0.72 -15.21 -5.04
N ILE A 112 -1.21 -14.30 -4.22
CA ILE A 112 -2.18 -14.60 -3.18
C ILE A 112 -3.54 -14.73 -3.88
N LYS A 113 -4.05 -15.95 -3.97
CA LYS A 113 -5.32 -16.22 -4.65
C LYS A 113 -6.48 -15.73 -3.78
N TYR A 114 -7.43 -15.06 -4.42
CA TYR A 114 -8.73 -14.79 -3.82
C TYR A 114 -9.41 -16.12 -3.48
N SER A 115 -10.13 -16.12 -2.36
CA SER A 115 -11.08 -17.16 -2.00
C SER A 115 -12.23 -16.51 -1.21
N PRO A 116 -13.50 -16.86 -1.50
CA PRO A 116 -14.62 -16.40 -0.69
C PRO A 116 -14.49 -16.88 0.77
N ASP A 117 -13.74 -17.95 1.01
CA ASP A 117 -13.47 -18.49 2.33
C ASP A 117 -12.80 -17.51 3.29
N TYR A 118 -12.11 -16.47 2.78
CA TYR A 118 -11.55 -15.40 3.62
C TYR A 118 -12.61 -14.50 4.25
N PHE A 119 -13.87 -14.64 3.85
CA PHE A 119 -14.93 -13.71 4.21
C PHE A 119 -16.12 -14.44 4.84
N ASN A 120 -16.77 -13.75 5.78
CA ASN A 120 -18.10 -14.05 6.23
C ASN A 120 -19.05 -13.07 5.53
N PHE A 121 -20.07 -13.58 4.84
CA PHE A 121 -21.02 -12.78 4.07
C PHE A 121 -22.27 -12.37 4.88
N GLY A 122 -22.37 -12.80 6.15
CA GLY A 122 -23.54 -12.52 6.98
C GLY A 122 -24.83 -12.99 6.30
N ASN A 123 -25.80 -12.08 6.16
CA ASN A 123 -27.08 -12.38 5.51
C ASN A 123 -27.11 -12.01 4.01
N VAL A 124 -25.97 -11.58 3.43
CA VAL A 124 -25.90 -11.23 2.02
C VAL A 124 -26.16 -12.47 1.17
N GLN A 125 -27.27 -12.45 0.44
CA GLN A 125 -27.63 -13.53 -0.47
C GLN A 125 -26.65 -13.54 -1.65
N HIS A 126 -25.96 -14.65 -1.83
CA HIS A 126 -25.03 -14.85 -2.93
C HIS A 126 -24.97 -16.33 -3.29
N ASP A 127 -24.83 -16.63 -4.58
CA ASP A 127 -24.55 -17.99 -5.02
C ASP A 127 -23.05 -18.26 -4.90
N LYS A 128 -22.66 -19.46 -4.47
CA LYS A 128 -21.24 -19.85 -4.37
C LYS A 128 -20.51 -19.69 -5.72
N ASP A 129 -21.22 -19.91 -6.82
CA ASP A 129 -20.69 -19.73 -8.16
C ASP A 129 -20.50 -18.26 -8.56
N THR A 130 -21.23 -17.32 -7.96
CA THR A 130 -21.10 -15.88 -8.29
C THR A 130 -19.87 -15.24 -7.65
N VAL A 131 -19.35 -15.83 -6.57
CA VAL A 131 -18.18 -15.30 -5.85
C VAL A 131 -16.85 -15.89 -6.34
N LYS A 132 -16.85 -17.04 -7.03
CA LYS A 132 -15.60 -17.76 -7.38
C LYS A 132 -14.67 -17.01 -8.32
N ASP A 133 -15.21 -16.17 -9.20
CA ASP A 133 -14.45 -15.43 -10.22
C ASP A 133 -14.14 -13.97 -9.80
N LEU A 134 -14.33 -13.66 -8.51
CA LEU A 134 -13.97 -12.38 -7.93
C LEU A 134 -12.47 -12.33 -7.55
N GLY A 135 -12.05 -11.15 -7.13
CA GLY A 135 -10.71 -10.86 -6.60
C GLY A 135 -10.79 -10.04 -5.31
N PHE A 136 -9.62 -9.61 -4.83
CA PHE A 136 -9.54 -8.68 -3.71
C PHE A 136 -9.74 -7.24 -4.20
N ALA A 137 -10.55 -6.46 -3.49
CA ALA A 137 -10.68 -5.01 -3.75
C ALA A 137 -9.46 -4.22 -3.26
N GLY A 138 -8.76 -4.75 -2.26
CA GLY A 138 -7.65 -4.12 -1.58
C GLY A 138 -7.19 -4.99 -0.41
N PHE A 139 -6.34 -4.43 0.45
CA PHE A 139 -5.87 -5.12 1.64
C PHE A 139 -5.57 -4.14 2.77
N LYS A 140 -5.42 -4.68 3.97
CA LYS A 140 -4.97 -3.96 5.15
C LYS A 140 -3.82 -4.72 5.81
N VAL A 141 -2.97 -3.98 6.48
CA VAL A 141 -1.83 -4.50 7.25
C VAL A 141 -2.17 -4.38 8.71
N LEU A 142 -1.97 -5.46 9.47
CA LEU A 142 -2.16 -5.47 10.91
C LEU A 142 -0.81 -5.67 11.59
N TYR A 143 -0.66 -5.05 12.75
CA TYR A 143 0.53 -5.10 13.59
C TYR A 143 0.17 -4.88 15.06
N PRO A 144 0.88 -5.50 16.03
CA PRO A 144 0.64 -5.27 17.46
C PRO A 144 1.20 -3.92 17.93
N ILE A 145 0.58 -2.83 17.48
CA ILE A 145 1.04 -1.45 17.71
C ILE A 145 0.62 -0.92 19.09
N ASN A 146 -0.56 -1.30 19.59
CA ASN A 146 -1.09 -0.83 20.87
C ASN A 146 -0.83 -1.80 22.03
N SER A 147 -0.94 -3.10 21.78
CA SER A 147 -0.64 -4.15 22.76
C SER A 147 -0.09 -5.40 22.06
N LYS A 148 0.65 -6.23 22.81
CA LYS A 148 1.31 -7.43 22.26
C LYS A 148 0.33 -8.51 21.80
N ASP A 149 -0.86 -8.56 22.40
CA ASP A 149 -1.84 -9.63 22.19
C ASP A 149 -2.95 -9.24 21.20
N LYS A 150 -2.84 -8.06 20.57
CA LYS A 150 -3.83 -7.56 19.62
C LYS A 150 -3.15 -7.08 18.35
N ASN A 151 -3.58 -7.61 17.21
CA ASN A 151 -3.16 -7.10 15.91
C ASN A 151 -4.13 -5.99 15.49
N ASP A 152 -3.71 -4.74 15.59
CA ASP A 152 -4.50 -3.60 15.13
C ASP A 152 -4.19 -3.31 13.66
N GLU A 153 -5.19 -2.82 12.92
CA GLU A 153 -4.93 -2.28 11.58
C GLU A 153 -3.96 -1.11 11.68
N ILE A 154 -2.95 -1.05 10.83
CA ILE A 154 -1.99 0.06 10.76
C ILE A 154 -1.96 0.73 9.37
N VAL A 155 -2.39 0.01 8.33
CA VAL A 155 -2.47 0.50 6.96
C VAL A 155 -3.69 -0.10 6.27
N SER A 156 -4.40 0.69 5.48
CA SER A 156 -5.46 0.26 4.59
C SER A 156 -5.18 0.76 3.17
N MET A 157 -5.08 -0.14 2.19
CA MET A 157 -4.81 0.12 0.77
C MET A 157 -6.05 -0.29 -0.03
N LEU A 158 -6.90 0.68 -0.38
CA LEU A 158 -8.22 0.42 -0.96
C LEU A 158 -8.73 1.62 -1.77
N GLY A 159 -9.18 1.37 -2.99
CA GLY A 159 -9.81 2.37 -3.86
C GLY A 159 -8.79 3.27 -4.58
N ALA A 160 -8.88 3.33 -5.91
CA ALA A 160 -7.94 4.05 -6.76
C ALA A 160 -6.48 3.83 -6.29
N SER A 161 -5.72 4.90 -6.00
CA SER A 161 -4.38 4.82 -5.44
C SER A 161 -4.31 5.32 -3.99
N TYR A 162 -5.45 5.29 -3.28
CA TYR A 162 -5.55 5.76 -1.90
C TYR A 162 -5.02 4.74 -0.91
N PHE A 163 -4.47 5.26 0.18
CA PHE A 163 -4.18 4.49 1.37
C PHE A 163 -4.30 5.33 2.64
N ARG A 164 -4.61 4.67 3.74
CA ARG A 164 -4.66 5.25 5.07
C ARG A 164 -3.64 4.58 5.97
N VAL A 165 -3.12 5.31 6.93
CA VAL A 165 -2.10 4.87 7.86
C VAL A 165 -2.45 5.37 9.26
N LEU A 166 -2.16 4.59 10.29
CA LEU A 166 -2.31 5.01 11.68
C LEU A 166 -1.07 4.65 12.51
N GLY A 167 -0.74 5.52 13.46
CA GLY A 167 0.22 5.31 14.53
C GLY A 167 -0.43 4.74 15.80
N GLN A 168 0.37 4.56 16.84
CA GLN A 168 -0.10 4.04 18.12
C GLN A 168 -1.19 4.94 18.72
N GLY A 169 -2.31 4.34 19.13
CA GLY A 169 -3.45 5.02 19.75
C GLY A 169 -4.26 5.90 18.81
N GLN A 170 -3.99 5.88 17.50
CA GLN A 170 -4.71 6.68 16.51
C GLN A 170 -5.91 5.94 15.92
N VAL A 171 -6.84 6.72 15.35
CA VAL A 171 -7.95 6.24 14.51
C VAL A 171 -7.76 6.82 13.11
N TYR A 172 -8.22 6.12 12.07
CA TYR A 172 -8.15 6.64 10.71
C TYR A 172 -8.87 7.99 10.56
N GLY A 173 -8.18 8.96 9.97
CA GLY A 173 -8.73 10.23 9.48
C GLY A 173 -8.37 10.42 8.01
N LEU A 174 -7.39 11.28 7.75
CA LEU A 174 -6.92 11.59 6.40
C LEU A 174 -6.35 10.37 5.65
N SER A 175 -6.30 10.49 4.33
CA SER A 175 -5.74 9.51 3.41
C SER A 175 -4.59 10.13 2.61
N ALA A 176 -3.65 9.31 2.19
CA ALA A 176 -2.67 9.66 1.16
C ALA A 176 -3.07 8.99 -0.16
N ARG A 177 -2.49 9.44 -1.28
CA ARG A 177 -2.61 8.74 -2.57
C ARG A 177 -1.24 8.56 -3.23
N GLY A 178 -1.12 7.58 -4.12
CA GLY A 178 0.07 7.40 -4.93
C GLY A 178 0.33 8.61 -5.85
N LEU A 179 -0.72 9.07 -6.53
CA LEU A 179 -0.63 10.15 -7.51
C LEU A 179 -2.00 10.84 -7.67
N ALA A 180 -1.99 12.14 -7.96
CA ALA A 180 -3.19 12.89 -8.35
C ALA A 180 -2.96 13.55 -9.72
N ILE A 181 -3.98 13.57 -10.58
CA ILE A 181 -3.88 14.11 -11.94
C ILE A 181 -5.07 15.03 -12.19
N ASP A 182 -4.78 16.26 -12.63
CA ASP A 182 -5.78 17.26 -13.01
C ASP A 182 -6.78 17.62 -11.87
N THR A 183 -6.42 17.39 -10.61
CA THR A 183 -7.23 17.79 -9.44
C THR A 183 -7.53 19.29 -9.48
N ALA A 184 -8.80 19.63 -9.26
CA ALA A 184 -9.35 20.98 -9.33
C ALA A 184 -9.25 21.67 -10.71
N LEU A 185 -8.97 20.94 -11.80
CA LEU A 185 -9.07 21.51 -13.15
C LEU A 185 -10.50 21.35 -13.72
N PRO A 186 -10.99 22.32 -14.53
CA PRO A 186 -12.31 22.22 -15.17
C PRO A 186 -12.49 21.00 -16.09
N SER A 187 -11.40 20.43 -16.60
CA SER A 187 -11.41 19.21 -17.42
C SER A 187 -11.83 17.94 -16.65
N GLY A 188 -11.88 18.01 -15.32
CA GLY A 188 -12.12 16.88 -14.44
C GLY A 188 -10.84 16.22 -13.95
N GLU A 189 -10.90 15.67 -12.74
CA GLU A 189 -9.81 14.92 -12.12
C GLU A 189 -9.71 13.51 -12.70
N GLU A 190 -8.49 13.08 -12.99
CA GLU A 190 -8.17 11.68 -13.29
C GLU A 190 -7.69 10.98 -12.02
N PHE A 191 -8.22 9.79 -11.76
CA PHE A 191 -7.90 9.00 -10.57
C PHE A 191 -7.04 7.77 -10.95
N PRO A 192 -5.70 7.87 -10.84
CA PRO A 192 -4.83 6.72 -10.94
C PRO A 192 -5.14 5.65 -9.90
N ARG A 193 -5.00 4.37 -10.28
CA ARG A 193 -5.22 3.25 -9.38
C ARG A 193 -4.01 2.37 -9.20
N PHE A 194 -3.83 1.84 -8.00
CA PHE A 194 -2.96 0.68 -7.81
C PHE A 194 -3.68 -0.56 -8.35
N ARG A 195 -3.04 -1.27 -9.28
CA ARG A 195 -3.62 -2.46 -9.91
C ARG A 195 -2.99 -3.76 -9.42
N GLU A 196 -1.76 -3.68 -8.94
CA GLU A 196 -1.00 -4.84 -8.49
C GLU A 196 -0.05 -4.47 -7.35
N PHE A 197 0.07 -5.38 -6.40
CA PHE A 197 0.91 -5.26 -5.22
C PHE A 197 1.83 -6.47 -5.07
N TRP A 198 3.03 -6.21 -4.57
CA TRP A 198 3.99 -7.22 -4.15
C TRP A 198 4.42 -6.94 -2.71
N ILE A 199 4.01 -7.79 -1.79
CA ILE A 199 4.22 -7.60 -0.36
C ILE A 199 5.33 -8.57 0.07
N GLU A 200 6.46 -8.02 0.51
CA GLU A 200 7.60 -8.82 0.97
C GLU A 200 7.27 -9.47 2.31
N ARG A 201 7.39 -10.80 2.40
CA ARG A 201 7.20 -11.52 3.65
C ARG A 201 8.30 -11.08 4.63
N PRO A 202 7.94 -10.39 5.73
CA PRO A 202 8.92 -9.95 6.71
C PRO A 202 9.46 -11.15 7.51
N LYS A 203 10.68 -11.03 8.01
CA LYS A 203 11.28 -11.99 8.95
C LYS A 203 10.67 -11.81 10.34
N ALA A 204 10.88 -12.79 11.21
CA ALA A 204 10.29 -12.80 12.55
C ALA A 204 10.66 -11.58 13.43
N SER A 205 11.86 -11.04 13.23
CA SER A 205 12.38 -9.88 13.96
C SER A 205 12.14 -8.55 13.27
N ASP A 206 11.60 -8.56 12.04
CA ASP A 206 11.46 -7.33 11.27
C ASP A 206 10.34 -6.46 11.86
N LYS A 207 10.66 -5.18 12.03
CA LYS A 207 9.74 -4.14 12.51
C LYS A 207 9.27 -3.21 11.39
N ARG A 208 9.47 -3.64 10.15
CA ARG A 208 9.08 -2.90 8.95
C ARG A 208 8.50 -3.87 7.92
N LEU A 209 7.60 -3.35 7.10
CA LEU A 209 7.01 -4.10 5.99
C LEU A 209 7.27 -3.37 4.68
N THR A 210 7.85 -4.07 3.70
CA THR A 210 8.05 -3.55 2.35
C THR A 210 6.88 -3.96 1.46
N ILE A 211 6.29 -3.00 0.76
CA ILE A 211 5.23 -3.20 -0.22
C ILE A 211 5.64 -2.50 -1.51
N TYR A 212 5.58 -3.21 -2.63
CA TYR A 212 5.69 -2.59 -3.94
C TYR A 212 4.31 -2.50 -4.59
N ALA A 213 4.07 -1.47 -5.39
CA ALA A 213 2.80 -1.29 -6.09
C ALA A 213 3.00 -0.77 -7.51
N LEU A 214 2.22 -1.32 -8.43
CA LEU A 214 2.07 -0.83 -9.80
C LEU A 214 0.82 0.04 -9.89
N LEU A 215 1.02 1.27 -10.32
CA LEU A 215 -0.01 2.26 -10.58
C LEU A 215 -0.25 2.38 -12.08
N ASP A 216 -1.52 2.44 -12.47
CA ASP A 216 -1.94 2.63 -13.85
C ASP A 216 -3.15 3.57 -13.90
N SER A 217 -3.20 4.40 -14.93
CA SER A 217 -4.17 5.47 -15.12
C SER A 217 -4.25 5.78 -16.61
N PRO A 218 -5.28 6.46 -17.15
CA PRO A 218 -5.32 6.84 -18.56
C PRO A 218 -4.02 7.47 -19.09
N ARG A 219 -3.45 8.45 -18.39
CA ARG A 219 -2.32 9.25 -18.90
C ARG A 219 -1.02 9.07 -18.12
N ALA A 220 -0.99 8.23 -17.09
CA ALA A 220 0.23 7.94 -16.33
C ALA A 220 0.29 6.49 -15.83
N THR A 221 1.50 6.05 -15.53
CA THR A 221 1.81 4.81 -14.80
C THR A 221 2.83 5.11 -13.73
N GLY A 222 2.98 4.22 -12.76
CA GLY A 222 4.08 4.36 -11.81
C GLY A 222 4.43 3.09 -11.06
N ALA A 223 5.66 3.04 -10.59
CA ALA A 223 6.17 2.01 -9.70
C ALA A 223 6.46 2.62 -8.34
N TYR A 224 5.99 1.96 -7.28
CA TYR A 224 6.11 2.44 -5.92
C TYR A 224 6.77 1.38 -5.05
N ARG A 225 7.56 1.83 -4.08
CA ARG A 225 8.06 1.06 -2.95
C ARG A 225 7.69 1.82 -1.68
N PHE A 226 6.91 1.17 -0.84
CA PHE A 226 6.52 1.62 0.49
C PHE A 226 7.30 0.81 1.53
N VAL A 227 7.93 1.47 2.50
CA VAL A 227 8.45 0.82 3.70
C VAL A 227 7.71 1.38 4.90
N ILE A 228 6.83 0.55 5.46
CA ILE A 228 5.99 0.89 6.61
C ILE A 228 6.76 0.57 7.88
N MET A 229 6.88 1.55 8.77
CA MET A 229 7.61 1.47 10.04
C MET A 229 6.64 1.86 11.17
N PRO A 230 5.92 0.88 11.77
CA PRO A 230 4.94 1.16 12.81
C PRO A 230 5.60 1.65 14.11
N GLY A 231 4.96 2.60 14.78
CA GLY A 231 5.43 3.17 16.03
C GLY A 231 4.42 4.12 16.64
N ARG A 232 4.88 4.98 17.57
CA ARG A 232 4.06 6.13 18.03
C ARG A 232 3.54 6.90 16.82
N ASP A 233 4.46 7.24 15.93
CA ASP A 233 4.17 7.65 14.57
C ASP A 233 4.51 6.50 13.64
N THR A 234 3.54 6.06 12.82
CA THR A 234 3.83 5.12 11.75
C THR A 234 4.40 5.90 10.57
N VAL A 235 5.67 5.70 10.27
CA VAL A 235 6.34 6.35 9.13
C VAL A 235 6.25 5.44 7.92
N VAL A 236 5.87 6.00 6.78
CA VAL A 236 5.90 5.30 5.49
C VAL A 236 6.92 5.98 4.60
N ASP A 237 8.04 5.31 4.37
CA ASP A 237 9.02 5.72 3.35
C ASP A 237 8.47 5.36 1.98
N VAL A 238 8.40 6.34 1.07
CA VAL A 238 7.82 6.18 -0.27
C VAL A 238 8.84 6.54 -1.32
N GLN A 239 9.23 5.57 -2.14
CA GLN A 239 9.96 5.79 -3.38
C GLN A 239 9.04 5.54 -4.56
N SER A 240 9.04 6.44 -5.54
CA SER A 240 8.23 6.28 -6.76
C SER A 240 9.01 6.58 -8.04
N LYS A 241 8.60 5.91 -9.13
CA LYS A 241 9.02 6.19 -10.51
C LYS A 241 7.75 6.35 -11.35
N VAL A 242 7.45 7.56 -11.79
CA VAL A 242 6.23 7.89 -12.54
C VAL A 242 6.58 8.09 -14.01
N TYR A 243 5.78 7.50 -14.90
CA TYR A 243 5.91 7.64 -16.34
C TYR A 243 4.61 8.16 -16.93
N LEU A 244 4.67 9.30 -17.61
CA LEU A 244 3.53 9.83 -18.34
C LEU A 244 3.36 9.05 -19.65
N ARG A 245 2.15 8.56 -19.89
CA ARG A 245 1.72 7.98 -21.17
C ARG A 245 1.33 9.10 -22.15
N ASP A 246 0.76 10.18 -21.63
CA ASP A 246 0.42 11.40 -22.36
C ASP A 246 0.60 12.61 -21.44
N LYS A 247 0.53 13.82 -22.02
CA LYS A 247 0.55 15.08 -21.29
C LYS A 247 -0.64 15.16 -20.33
N VAL A 248 -0.38 15.74 -19.17
CA VAL A 248 -1.38 16.07 -18.15
C VAL A 248 -1.34 17.57 -17.87
N GLY A 249 -2.45 18.15 -17.41
CA GLY A 249 -2.50 19.57 -17.06
C GLY A 249 -1.85 19.85 -15.71
N LYS A 250 -2.09 18.99 -14.72
CA LYS A 250 -1.54 19.09 -13.36
C LYS A 250 -1.16 17.71 -12.83
N LEU A 251 0.03 17.60 -12.25
CA LEU A 251 0.52 16.39 -11.59
C LEU A 251 0.72 16.65 -10.10
N GLY A 252 -0.09 16.00 -9.26
CA GLY A 252 0.01 16.08 -7.80
C GLY A 252 0.90 14.96 -7.25
N VAL A 253 2.02 15.33 -6.65
CA VAL A 253 3.00 14.42 -6.03
C VAL A 253 2.79 14.40 -4.52
N ALA A 254 2.91 13.21 -3.92
CA ALA A 254 2.64 12.96 -2.50
C ALA A 254 1.30 13.57 -2.00
N PRO A 255 0.18 13.36 -2.74
CA PRO A 255 -1.09 13.98 -2.39
C PRO A 255 -1.65 13.44 -1.07
N LEU A 256 -2.20 14.36 -0.27
CA LEU A 256 -3.01 14.06 0.91
C LEU A 256 -4.46 14.46 0.65
N THR A 257 -5.39 13.77 1.30
CA THR A 257 -6.83 14.05 1.24
C THR A 257 -7.40 13.93 2.63
N SER A 258 -8.03 15.00 3.09
CA SER A 258 -8.62 15.08 4.42
C SER A 258 -10.05 15.62 4.33
N MET A 259 -10.69 15.82 5.47
CA MET A 259 -12.03 16.40 5.57
C MET A 259 -12.07 17.49 6.64
N PHE A 260 -12.74 18.60 6.32
CA PHE A 260 -13.07 19.65 7.26
C PHE A 260 -14.54 20.03 7.07
N LEU A 261 -15.33 19.99 8.15
CA LEU A 261 -16.74 20.42 8.14
C LEU A 261 -16.90 21.76 8.88
N PHE A 262 -16.45 21.84 10.13
CA PHE A 262 -16.44 23.11 10.87
C PHE A 262 -15.42 23.08 12.00
N GLY A 263 -14.98 24.27 12.43
CA GLY A 263 -14.01 24.47 13.50
C GLY A 263 -14.18 25.85 14.15
N SER A 264 -13.29 26.22 15.07
CA SER A 264 -13.38 27.53 15.73
C SER A 264 -13.22 28.71 14.77
N ASN A 265 -12.48 28.53 13.67
CA ASN A 265 -12.31 29.51 12.60
C ASN A 265 -13.53 29.63 11.67
N GLN A 266 -14.36 28.58 11.59
CA GLN A 266 -15.60 28.56 10.82
C GLN A 266 -16.63 27.68 11.56
N PRO A 267 -17.38 28.24 12.53
CA PRO A 267 -18.31 27.46 13.35
C PRO A 267 -19.47 26.86 12.55
N SER A 268 -20.07 25.78 13.08
CA SER A 268 -21.25 25.16 12.47
C SER A 268 -22.43 26.16 12.41
N PRO A 269 -23.12 26.27 11.26
CA PRO A 269 -24.32 27.11 11.15
C PRO A 269 -25.52 26.51 11.89
N ALA A 270 -25.52 25.19 12.11
CA ALA A 270 -26.53 24.50 12.92
C ALA A 270 -26.01 24.25 14.34
N LEU A 271 -26.91 24.28 15.32
CA LEU A 271 -26.58 23.91 16.70
C LEU A 271 -26.01 22.48 16.72
N ASN A 272 -24.77 22.35 17.18
CA ASN A 272 -24.08 21.08 17.30
C ASN A 272 -23.47 21.01 18.71
N TYR A 273 -23.59 19.86 19.37
CA TYR A 273 -22.96 19.66 20.68
C TYR A 273 -21.43 19.55 20.56
N ARG A 274 -20.92 19.26 19.35
CA ARG A 274 -19.49 19.22 19.08
C ARG A 274 -18.99 20.63 18.75
N PRO A 275 -17.87 21.08 19.35
CA PRO A 275 -17.29 22.38 19.02
C PRO A 275 -16.56 22.40 17.67
N ALA A 276 -16.11 21.24 17.17
CA ALA A 276 -15.45 21.09 15.87
C ALA A 276 -15.69 19.68 15.29
N LEU A 277 -15.60 19.55 13.97
CA LEU A 277 -15.70 18.26 13.26
C LEU A 277 -14.83 18.30 11.99
N HIS A 278 -13.65 17.67 12.06
CA HIS A 278 -12.69 17.62 10.96
C HIS A 278 -11.61 16.54 11.23
N ASP A 279 -11.03 16.00 10.17
CA ASP A 279 -9.85 15.12 10.22
C ASP A 279 -8.55 15.95 10.19
N SER A 280 -8.61 17.18 9.66
CA SER A 280 -7.50 18.16 9.67
C SER A 280 -8.05 19.58 9.67
N ASN A 281 -7.38 20.49 10.37
CA ASN A 281 -7.81 21.88 10.52
C ASN A 281 -6.85 22.90 9.88
N GLY A 282 -5.80 22.43 9.21
CA GLY A 282 -4.87 23.30 8.50
C GLY A 282 -3.83 22.55 7.69
N LEU A 283 -3.12 23.31 6.87
CA LEU A 283 -1.96 22.91 6.07
C LEU A 283 -0.74 23.61 6.64
N SER A 284 0.27 22.84 7.02
CA SER A 284 1.57 23.32 7.47
C SER A 284 2.61 23.06 6.39
N ILE A 285 3.41 24.08 6.07
CA ILE A 285 4.46 24.00 5.06
C ILE A 285 5.75 24.56 5.68
N LEU A 286 6.82 23.76 5.64
CA LEU A 286 8.19 24.26 5.79
C LEU A 286 8.74 24.53 4.39
N ALA A 287 8.78 25.80 4.00
CA ALA A 287 9.22 26.22 2.68
C ALA A 287 10.74 26.02 2.49
N GLY A 288 11.19 26.00 1.24
CA GLY A 288 12.60 25.75 0.89
C GLY A 288 13.57 26.81 1.41
N ASN A 289 13.07 28.00 1.76
CA ASN A 289 13.81 29.08 2.41
C ASN A 289 13.89 28.93 3.94
N GLY A 290 13.25 27.92 4.53
CA GLY A 290 13.20 27.67 5.98
C GLY A 290 12.03 28.33 6.71
N GLU A 291 11.13 29.02 6.01
CA GLU A 291 9.95 29.65 6.59
C GLU A 291 8.83 28.63 6.85
N TRP A 292 8.06 28.85 7.93
CA TRP A 292 6.88 28.06 8.25
C TRP A 292 5.61 28.83 7.89
N ASP A 293 4.83 28.27 6.97
CA ASP A 293 3.49 28.73 6.64
C ASP A 293 2.44 27.81 7.26
N LEU A 294 1.40 28.41 7.85
CA LEU A 294 0.24 27.70 8.36
C LEU A 294 -1.03 28.31 7.77
N ALA A 295 -1.73 27.53 6.93
CA ALA A 295 -3.03 27.90 6.39
C ALA A 295 -4.13 27.11 7.12
N SER A 296 -5.13 27.80 7.66
CA SER A 296 -6.30 27.13 8.26
C SER A 296 -7.17 26.48 7.19
N ALA A 297 -7.75 25.33 7.50
CA ALA A 297 -8.73 24.69 6.64
C ALA A 297 -10.08 25.41 6.71
N GLU A 298 -10.77 25.49 5.58
CA GLU A 298 -12.08 26.11 5.45
C GLU A 298 -12.99 25.21 4.60
N GLN A 299 -14.31 25.34 4.79
CA GLN A 299 -15.33 24.75 3.95
C GLN A 299 -16.00 25.88 3.13
N PRO A 300 -15.40 26.29 2.00
CA PRO A 300 -15.94 27.36 1.18
C PRO A 300 -17.23 26.93 0.46
N GLU A 301 -18.12 27.88 0.16
CA GLU A 301 -19.34 27.61 -0.61
C GLU A 301 -19.06 27.23 -2.07
N THR A 302 -17.90 27.61 -2.59
CA THR A 302 -17.46 27.30 -3.96
C THR A 302 -16.06 26.69 -3.97
N PRO A 303 -15.76 25.77 -4.90
CA PRO A 303 -14.42 25.21 -5.04
C PRO A 303 -13.38 26.29 -5.34
N CYS A 304 -12.19 26.17 -4.75
CA CYS A 304 -11.03 26.97 -5.15
C CYS A 304 -10.72 26.71 -6.63
N ARG A 305 -10.66 27.77 -7.43
CA ARG A 305 -10.31 27.73 -8.85
C ARG A 305 -8.80 27.63 -9.06
#